data_AF-A0A958AKM7-F1
#
_entry.id   AF-A0A958AKM7-F1
#
_cell.length_a   1.000
_cell.length_b   1.000
_cell.length_c   1.000
_cell.angle_alpha   90.00
_cell.angle_beta   90.00
_cell.angle_gamma   90.00
#
_symmetry.space_group_name_H-M   'P 1'
#
loop_
_entity.id
_entity.type
_entity.pdbx_description
1 polymer ?
#
loop_
_entity_poly.entity_id
_entity_poly.type
_entity_poly.pdbx_seq_one_letter_code
_entity_poly.pdbx_strand_id
1 'polypeptide(L)'
;GAPLPTPTAECVTIAKRHLEEGEEIDGGGGYTVLGHCEKATVARTAGLLPLGLAQGAKLKTDVAAGEPITYGMVELPTDSFIWKLRQMQDATVW
;
A
#
# COMPACT_ATOMS: atom_id res chain seq x y z
N GLY A 1 0.33 3.85 -23.88
CA GLY A 1 1.75 3.79 -23.49
C GLY A 1 1.98 2.56 -22.65
N ALA A 2 3.22 2.06 -22.58
CA ALA A 2 3.61 0.96 -21.70
C ALA A 2 4.51 1.50 -20.56
N PRO A 3 4.46 0.92 -19.35
CA PRO A 3 5.37 1.30 -18.27
C PRO A 3 6.81 0.93 -18.61
N LEU A 4 7.77 1.59 -17.96
CA LEU A 4 9.17 1.18 -18.02
C LEU A 4 9.34 -0.21 -17.37
N PRO A 5 10.36 -1.00 -17.77
CA PRO A 5 10.63 -2.31 -17.16
C PRO A 5 10.86 -2.25 -15.65
N THR A 6 11.39 -1.13 -15.16
CA THR A 6 11.61 -0.88 -13.73
C THR A 6 10.79 0.35 -13.31
N PRO A 7 9.88 0.23 -12.34
CA PRO A 7 9.11 1.34 -11.81
C PRO A 7 10.02 2.42 -11.20
N THR A 8 9.76 3.67 -11.52
CA THR A 8 10.47 4.83 -10.94
C THR A 8 9.68 5.46 -9.79
N ALA A 9 8.37 5.22 -9.73
CA ALA A 9 7.46 5.70 -8.70
C ALA A 9 6.51 4.60 -8.23
N GLU A 10 5.96 4.78 -7.04
CA GLU A 10 4.94 3.95 -6.40
C GLU A 10 3.80 4.85 -5.89
N CYS A 11 2.55 4.38 -6.02
CA CYS A 11 1.42 5.04 -5.40
C CYS A 11 1.20 4.43 -4.02
N VAL A 12 1.69 5.10 -2.98
CA VAL A 12 1.67 4.62 -1.59
C VAL A 12 0.41 5.04 -0.84
N THR A 13 0.11 4.33 0.24
CA THR A 13 -1.08 4.52 1.06
C THR A 13 -0.80 5.47 2.22
N ILE A 14 -1.55 6.57 2.32
CA ILE A 14 -1.48 7.51 3.45
C ILE A 14 -2.83 7.55 4.17
N ALA A 15 -2.81 7.49 5.49
CA ALA A 15 -4.01 7.61 6.31
C ALA A 15 -4.63 9.02 6.19
N LYS A 16 -5.92 9.11 5.86
CA LYS A 16 -6.65 10.38 5.77
C LYS A 16 -7.01 10.98 7.13
N ARG A 17 -7.19 10.11 8.12
CA ARG A 17 -7.55 10.42 9.49
C ARG A 17 -6.80 9.46 10.42
N HIS A 18 -6.97 9.64 11.71
CA HIS A 18 -6.56 8.61 12.66
C HIS A 18 -7.36 7.32 12.40
N LEU A 19 -6.65 6.20 12.32
CA LEU A 19 -7.20 4.86 12.16
C LEU A 19 -6.76 4.02 13.35
N GLU A 20 -7.68 3.23 13.89
CA GLU A 20 -7.44 2.40 15.07
C GLU A 20 -6.98 0.99 14.66
N GLU A 21 -6.22 0.32 15.55
CA GLU A 21 -5.92 -1.09 15.41
C GLU A 21 -7.21 -1.90 15.16
N GLY A 22 -7.14 -2.82 14.20
CA GLY A 22 -8.24 -3.67 13.81
C GLY A 22 -9.23 -3.05 12.82
N GLU A 23 -9.13 -1.75 12.52
CA GLU A 23 -9.92 -1.11 11.47
C GLU A 23 -9.53 -1.66 10.08
N GLU A 24 -10.52 -1.78 9.18
CA GLU A 24 -10.31 -2.22 7.80
C GLU A 24 -10.20 -1.00 6.86
N ILE A 25 -9.20 -1.03 5.98
CA ILE A 25 -8.98 0.02 4.96
C ILE A 25 -9.99 -0.14 3.82
N ASP A 26 -10.81 0.89 3.60
CA ASP A 26 -11.85 0.93 2.56
C ASP A 26 -11.33 1.23 1.14
N GLY A 27 -10.04 1.54 1.00
CA GLY A 27 -9.33 1.66 -0.27
C GLY A 27 -9.36 3.06 -0.91
N GLY A 28 -8.93 3.13 -2.17
CA GLY A 28 -8.83 4.38 -2.91
C GLY A 28 -10.19 5.04 -3.15
N GLY A 29 -10.31 6.32 -2.81
CA GLY A 29 -11.56 7.08 -2.94
C GLY A 29 -12.52 6.96 -1.75
N GLY A 30 -12.21 6.08 -0.78
CA GLY A 30 -12.96 5.96 0.48
C GLY A 30 -12.59 7.03 1.51
N TYR A 31 -12.82 6.73 2.79
CA TYR A 31 -12.64 7.61 3.93
C TYR A 31 -11.35 7.32 4.72
N THR A 32 -10.78 6.13 4.58
CA THR A 32 -9.63 5.72 5.40
C THR A 32 -8.30 6.24 4.86
N VAL A 33 -8.09 6.17 3.54
CA VAL A 33 -6.78 6.40 2.91
C VAL A 33 -6.84 7.21 1.62
N LEU A 34 -5.71 7.84 1.27
CA LEU A 34 -5.43 8.45 -0.03
C LEU A 34 -4.16 7.88 -0.66
N GLY A 35 -4.01 8.08 -1.97
CA GLY A 35 -2.79 7.78 -2.69
C GLY A 35 -1.81 8.95 -2.69
N HIS A 36 -0.53 8.64 -2.48
CA HIS A 36 0.57 9.60 -2.62
C HIS A 36 1.65 9.02 -3.54
N CYS A 37 2.26 9.86 -4.38
CA CYS A 37 3.32 9.44 -5.28
C CYS A 37 4.67 9.51 -4.57
N GLU A 38 5.38 8.38 -4.47
CA GLU A 38 6.72 8.28 -3.89
C GLU A 38 7.67 7.61 -4.88
N LYS A 39 8.98 7.87 -4.76
CA LYS A 39 10.01 7.15 -5.50
C LYS A 39 9.92 5.65 -5.20
N ALA A 40 9.95 4.81 -6.23
CA ALA A 40 9.81 3.36 -6.07
C ALA A 40 10.90 2.77 -5.14
N THR A 41 12.11 3.32 -5.18
CA THR A 41 13.21 2.89 -4.29
C THR A 41 12.95 3.23 -2.84
N VAL A 42 12.44 4.44 -2.54
CA VAL A 42 12.09 4.86 -1.18
C VAL A 42 10.93 4.01 -0.66
N ALA A 43 9.88 3.83 -1.46
CA ALA A 43 8.73 3.01 -1.11
C ALA A 43 9.14 1.57 -0.79
N ARG A 44 10.05 0.98 -1.58
CA ARG A 44 10.58 -0.37 -1.34
C ARG A 44 11.42 -0.44 -0.07
N THR A 45 12.38 0.47 0.12
CA THR A 45 13.27 0.46 1.29
C THR A 45 12.50 0.68 2.60
N ALA A 46 11.49 1.56 2.59
CA ALA A 46 10.65 1.84 3.74
C ALA A 46 9.46 0.86 3.92
N GLY A 47 9.28 -0.09 2.99
CA GLY A 47 8.19 -1.05 3.05
C GLY A 47 6.79 -0.42 2.96
N LEU A 48 6.65 0.69 2.23
CA LEU A 48 5.38 1.41 2.10
C LEU A 48 4.35 0.56 1.36
N LEU A 49 3.11 0.55 1.86
CA LEU A 49 2.01 -0.21 1.29
C LEU A 49 1.49 0.47 0.02
N PRO A 50 1.50 -0.19 -1.15
CA PRO A 50 0.90 0.35 -2.36
C PRO A 50 -0.62 0.46 -2.22
N LEU A 51 -1.20 1.59 -2.64
CA LEU A 51 -2.64 1.87 -2.51
C LEU A 51 -3.52 0.77 -3.13
N GLY A 52 -3.09 0.23 -4.27
CA GLY A 52 -3.83 -0.84 -4.97
C GLY A 52 -3.93 -2.15 -4.17
N LEU A 53 -3.08 -2.35 -3.15
CA LEU A 53 -3.13 -3.51 -2.27
C LEU A 53 -3.81 -3.24 -0.93
N ALA A 54 -4.10 -1.98 -0.62
CA ALA A 54 -4.55 -1.58 0.71
C ALA A 54 -6.02 -1.90 0.98
N GLN A 55 -6.85 -2.04 -0.06
CA GLN A 55 -8.28 -2.30 0.11
C GLN A 55 -8.52 -3.66 0.79
N GLY A 56 -9.32 -3.64 1.87
CA GLY A 56 -9.61 -4.83 2.68
C GLY A 56 -8.47 -5.23 3.62
N ALA A 57 -7.40 -4.44 3.70
CA ALA A 57 -6.32 -4.68 4.65
C ALA A 57 -6.75 -4.27 6.06
N LYS A 58 -6.44 -5.09 7.06
CA LYS A 58 -6.77 -4.83 8.46
C LYS A 58 -5.57 -4.26 9.20
N LEU A 59 -5.75 -3.20 9.97
CA LEU A 59 -4.67 -2.60 10.75
C LEU A 59 -4.28 -3.48 11.94
N LYS A 60 -2.97 -3.58 12.20
CA LYS A 60 -2.36 -4.26 13.36
C LYS A 60 -1.89 -3.30 14.44
N THR A 61 -1.99 -2.01 14.19
CA THR A 61 -1.60 -0.92 15.09
C THR A 61 -2.37 0.33 14.69
N ASP A 62 -2.52 1.24 15.63
CA ASP A 62 -3.02 2.58 15.37
C ASP A 62 -2.13 3.32 14.35
N VAL A 63 -2.75 4.18 13.54
CA VAL A 63 -2.08 5.00 12.51
C VAL A 63 -2.56 6.44 12.64
N ALA A 64 -1.62 7.38 12.69
CA ALA A 64 -1.95 8.81 12.76
C ALA A 64 -2.44 9.37 11.41
N ALA A 65 -3.24 10.43 11.45
CA ALA A 65 -3.63 11.14 10.24
C ALA A 65 -2.40 11.67 9.50
N GLY A 66 -2.30 11.42 8.19
CA GLY A 66 -1.16 11.81 7.36
C GLY A 66 0.03 10.85 7.41
N GLU A 67 -0.04 9.79 8.22
CA GLU A 67 1.05 8.81 8.32
C GLU A 67 1.02 7.82 7.13
N PRO A 68 2.18 7.47 6.55
CA PRO A 68 2.27 6.43 5.53
C PRO A 68 2.09 5.05 6.14
N ILE A 69 1.20 4.26 5.54
CA ILE A 69 0.94 2.87 5.96
C ILE A 69 1.97 1.96 5.30
N THR A 70 2.55 1.05 6.09
CA THR A 70 3.53 0.06 5.63
C THR A 70 2.94 -1.35 5.60
N TYR A 71 3.59 -2.27 4.87
CA TYR A 71 3.26 -3.70 4.93
C TYR A 71 3.30 -4.25 6.37
N GLY A 72 4.19 -3.71 7.21
CA GLY A 72 4.34 -4.11 8.61
C GLY A 72 3.15 -3.73 9.49
N MET A 73 2.34 -2.76 9.09
CA MET A 73 1.23 -2.22 9.88
C MET A 73 -0.12 -2.88 9.58
N VAL A 74 -0.20 -3.70 8.54
CA VAL A 74 -1.44 -4.34 8.11
C VAL A 74 -1.34 -5.87 8.03
N GLU A 75 -2.51 -6.51 8.10
CA GLU A 75 -2.77 -7.85 7.60
C GLU A 75 -3.46 -7.71 6.23
N LEU A 76 -2.88 -8.33 5.20
CA LEU A 76 -3.34 -8.22 3.81
C LEU A 76 -4.17 -9.43 3.38
N PRO A 77 -5.17 -9.24 2.50
CA PRO A 77 -5.85 -10.35 1.82
C PRO A 77 -4.93 -10.96 0.75
N THR A 78 -4.08 -11.90 1.18
CA THR A 78 -3.04 -12.52 0.34
C THR A 78 -3.57 -13.56 -0.66
N ASP A 79 -4.86 -13.88 -0.63
CA ASP A 79 -5.51 -14.76 -1.59
C ASP A 79 -5.95 -14.04 -2.87
N SER A 80 -5.97 -12.70 -2.85
CA SER A 80 -6.40 -11.85 -3.96
C SER A 80 -5.54 -11.99 -5.21
N PHE A 81 -6.17 -11.80 -6.38
CA PHE A 81 -5.47 -11.87 -7.67
C PHE A 81 -4.41 -10.78 -7.81
N ILE A 82 -4.71 -9.56 -7.34
CA ILE A 82 -3.77 -8.43 -7.40
C ILE A 82 -2.54 -8.67 -6.51
N TRP A 83 -2.70 -9.30 -5.35
CA TRP A 83 -1.58 -9.70 -4.51
C TRP A 83 -0.64 -10.63 -5.25
N LYS A 84 -1.17 -11.69 -5.88
CA LYS A 84 -0.37 -12.66 -6.65
C LYS A 84 0.39 -11.97 -7.79
N LEU A 85 -0.26 -11.08 -8.53
CA LEU A 85 0.39 -10.31 -9.60
C LEU A 85 1.49 -9.39 -9.07
N ARG A 86 1.27 -8.73 -7.93
CA ARG A 86 2.30 -7.89 -7.31
C ARG A 86 3.51 -8.71 -6.90
N GLN A 87 3.32 -9.89 -6.30
CA GLN A 87 4.43 -10.78 -5.95
C GLN A 87 5.22 -11.21 -7.19
N MET A 88 4.55 -11.51 -8.30
CA MET A 88 5.21 -11.83 -9.58
C MET A 88 6.00 -10.64 -10.15
N GLN A 89 5.42 -9.44 -10.08
CA GLN A 89 6.09 -8.22 -10.51
C GLN A 89 7.35 -7.98 -9.67
N ASP A 90 7.24 -8.06 -8.34
CA ASP A 90 8.37 -7.87 -7.45
C ASP A 90 9.44 -8.93 -7.71
N ALA A 91 9.10 -10.21 -7.84
CA ALA A 91 10.10 -11.25 -8.17
C ALA A 91 10.81 -11.07 -9.53
N THR A 92 10.22 -10.31 -10.46
CA THR A 92 10.78 -10.09 -11.81
C THR A 92 11.65 -8.84 -11.87
N VAL A 93 11.25 -7.79 -11.15
CA VAL A 93 11.84 -6.45 -11.27
C VAL A 93 12.97 -6.22 -10.27
N TRP A 94 12.96 -6.94 -9.14
CA TRP A 94 13.57 -6.51 -7.89
C TRP A 94 14.43 -7.57 -7.21
#